data_AF-A0A965AH80-F1
#
_entry.id   AF-A0A965AH80-F1
#
_cell.length_a   1.000
_cell.length_b   1.000
_cell.length_c   1.000
_cell.angle_alpha   90.00
_cell.angle_beta   90.00
_cell.angle_gamma   90.00
#
_symmetry.space_group_name_H-M   'P 1'
#
loop_
_entity.id
_entity.type
_entity.pdbx_description
1 polymer ?
#
loop_
_entity_poly.entity_id
_entity_poly.type
_entity_poly.pdbx_seq_one_letter_code
_entity_poly.pdbx_strand_id
1 'polypeptide(L)' 'GDEGRSGADGMLVDPVVMQAPIVWLASKASDGWNGKRFIGRLWDNSASADDAAKGCSAPAGFGDRT' A
#
# COMPACT_ATOMS: atom_id res chain seq x y z
N GLY A 1 10.02 -8.23 -23.08
CA GLY A 1 10.19 -7.09 -22.17
C GLY A 1 11.33 -6.25 -22.68
N ASP A 2 11.24 -4.93 -22.60
CA ASP A 2 12.26 -4.02 -23.15
C ASP A 2 13.65 -4.35 -22.58
N GLU A 3 14.63 -4.53 -23.47
CA GLU A 3 16.03 -4.74 -23.10
C GLU A 3 16.54 -3.50 -22.36
N GLY A 4 16.74 -3.61 -21.04
CA GLY A 4 17.13 -2.51 -20.15
C GLY A 4 16.21 -2.29 -18.94
N ARG A 5 15.04 -2.93 -18.88
CA ARG A 5 14.31 -3.03 -17.61
C ARG A 5 14.99 -4.07 -16.71
N SER A 6 15.67 -3.62 -15.66
CA SER A 6 16.03 -4.47 -14.53
C SER A 6 14.73 -4.93 -13.84
N GLY A 7 14.17 -6.04 -14.28
CA GLY A 7 13.11 -6.73 -13.56
C GLY A 7 13.72 -7.49 -12.37
N ALA A 8 13.05 -7.41 -11.21
CA ALA A 8 13.37 -8.12 -9.97
C ALA A 8 14.86 -8.09 -9.61
N ASP A 9 15.37 -6.93 -9.24
CA ASP A 9 16.65 -6.68 -8.56
C ASP A 9 16.76 -7.35 -7.17
N GLY A 10 15.93 -8.35 -6.87
CA GLY A 10 15.80 -8.98 -5.56
C GLY A 10 14.96 -8.19 -4.55
N MET A 11 14.46 -6.99 -4.89
CA MET A 11 13.67 -6.15 -3.98
C MET A 11 12.16 -6.35 -4.10
N LEU A 12 11.72 -7.49 -4.65
CA LEU A 12 10.29 -7.81 -4.73
C LEU A 12 9.70 -7.92 -3.32
N VAL A 13 8.56 -7.29 -3.13
CA VAL A 13 7.79 -7.38 -1.89
C VAL A 13 7.08 -8.73 -1.87
N ASP A 14 7.13 -9.44 -0.73
CA ASP A 14 6.34 -10.67 -0.56
C ASP A 14 4.84 -10.35 -0.74
N PRO A 15 4.11 -11.02 -1.63
CA PRO A 15 2.71 -10.73 -1.89
C PRO A 15 1.83 -10.83 -0.64
N VAL A 16 2.22 -11.61 0.38
CA VAL A 16 1.45 -11.77 1.62
C VAL A 16 1.22 -10.45 2.35
N VAL A 17 2.17 -9.50 2.25
CA VAL A 17 2.05 -8.22 2.95
C VAL A 17 0.94 -7.33 2.39
N MET A 18 0.46 -7.63 1.17
CA MET A 18 -0.63 -6.89 0.54
C MET A 18 -2.02 -7.44 0.90
N GLN A 19 -2.11 -8.63 1.48
CA GLN A 19 -3.40 -9.30 1.71
C GLN A 19 -4.33 -8.49 2.63
N ALA A 20 -3.85 -8.14 3.83
CA ALA A 20 -4.63 -7.38 4.81
C ALA A 20 -5.11 -6.01 4.29
N PRO A 21 -4.23 -5.13 3.74
CA PRO A 21 -4.68 -3.86 3.19
C PRO A 21 -5.66 -4.00 2.02
N ILE A 22 -5.49 -5.00 1.14
CA ILE A 22 -6.42 -5.22 0.02
C ILE A 22 -7.80 -5.64 0.52
N VAL A 23 -7.87 -6.58 1.48
CA VAL A 23 -9.14 -7.01 2.05
C VAL A 23 -9.86 -5.84 2.73
N TRP A 24 -9.12 -5.00 3.45
CA TRP A 24 -9.69 -3.81 4.07
C TRP A 24 -10.21 -2.80 3.03
N LEU A 25 -9.44 -2.53 1.97
CA LEU A 25 -9.84 -1.65 0.84
C LEU A 25 -11.05 -2.17 0.05
N ALA A 26 -11.27 -3.49 0.05
CA ALA A 26 -12.44 -4.11 -0.58
C ALA A 26 -13.69 -4.14 0.32
N SER A 27 -13.55 -3.73 1.58
CA SER A 27 -14.63 -3.75 2.56
C SER A 27 -15.40 -2.43 2.63
N LYS A 28 -16.46 -2.38 3.43
CA LYS A 28 -17.17 -1.11 3.73
C LYS A 28 -16.37 -0.18 4.67
N ALA A 29 -15.36 -0.69 5.38
CA ALA A 29 -14.57 0.12 6.29
C ALA A 29 -13.73 1.20 5.57
N SER A 30 -13.41 0.98 4.30
CA SER A 30 -12.68 1.93 3.46
C SER A 30 -13.59 2.94 2.74
N ASP A 31 -14.88 3.03 3.07
CA ASP A 31 -15.75 4.02 2.45
C ASP A 31 -15.24 5.45 2.70
N GLY A 32 -15.20 6.28 1.66
CA GLY A 32 -14.58 7.61 1.70
C GLY A 32 -13.05 7.63 1.70
N TRP A 33 -12.35 6.49 1.70
CA TRP A 33 -10.88 6.42 1.65
C TRP A 33 -10.33 6.38 0.22
N ASN A 34 -10.51 7.47 -0.51
CA ASN A 34 -10.01 7.64 -1.89
C ASN A 34 -8.76 8.54 -1.95
N GLY A 35 -8.10 8.56 -3.13
CA GLY A 35 -6.98 9.47 -3.39
C GLY A 35 -5.76 9.24 -2.49
N LYS A 36 -5.50 7.99 -2.09
CA LYS A 36 -4.39 7.62 -1.19
C LYS A 36 -3.54 6.52 -1.80
N ARG A 37 -2.24 6.54 -1.48
CA ARG A 37 -1.33 5.42 -1.67
C ARG A 37 -1.21 4.64 -0.36
N PHE A 38 -1.04 3.34 -0.45
CA PHE A 38 -0.85 2.44 0.69
C PHE A 38 0.47 1.68 0.53
N ILE A 39 1.26 1.59 1.60
CA ILE A 39 2.49 0.81 1.63
C ILE A 39 2.24 -0.44 2.48
N GLY A 40 2.02 -1.60 1.84
CA GLY A 40 1.63 -2.83 2.54
C GLY A 40 2.58 -3.26 3.67
N ARG A 41 3.89 -3.02 3.54
CA ARG A 41 4.88 -3.29 4.60
C ARG A 41 4.70 -2.47 5.88
N LEU A 42 3.95 -1.35 5.83
CA LEU A 42 3.64 -0.51 6.99
C LEU A 42 2.33 -0.92 7.66
N TRP A 43 1.64 -1.94 7.16
CA TRP A 43 0.42 -2.44 7.78
C TRP A 43 0.74 -3.12 9.13
N ASP A 44 0.27 -2.52 10.22
CA ASP A 44 0.44 -3.07 11.56
C ASP A 44 -0.67 -4.10 11.88
N ASN A 45 -0.30 -5.38 11.93
CA ASN A 45 -1.22 -6.48 12.25
C ASN A 45 -1.61 -6.53 13.74
N SER A 46 -0.95 -5.77 14.61
CA SER A 46 -1.31 -5.67 16.03
C SER A 46 -2.34 -4.57 16.31
N ALA A 47 -2.56 -3.66 15.37
CA ALA A 47 -3.54 -2.58 15.46
C ALA A 47 -4.91 -2.99 14.90
N SER A 48 -5.92 -2.14 15.12
CA SER A 48 -7.19 -2.25 14.40
C SER A 48 -6.96 -2.01 12.90
N ALA A 49 -7.80 -2.61 12.04
CA ALA A 49 -7.62 -2.48 10.59
C ALA A 49 -7.71 -1.00 10.12
N ASP A 50 -8.54 -0.19 10.77
CA ASP A 50 -8.67 1.24 10.45
C ASP A 50 -7.43 2.04 10.88
N ASP A 51 -6.81 1.70 12.01
CA ASP A 51 -5.60 2.36 12.47
C ASP A 51 -4.37 1.91 11.67
N ALA A 52 -4.30 0.64 11.29
CA ALA A 52 -3.33 0.14 10.34
C ALA A 52 -3.45 0.85 8.99
N ALA A 53 -4.68 1.01 8.47
CA ALA A 53 -4.96 1.75 7.24
C ALA A 53 -4.51 3.22 7.32
N LYS A 54 -4.77 3.91 8.45
CA LYS A 54 -4.25 5.27 8.69
C LYS A 54 -2.73 5.29 8.62
N GLY A 55 -2.06 4.43 9.39
CA GLY A 55 -0.60 4.41 9.53
C GLY A 55 0.15 4.07 8.24
N CYS A 56 -0.44 3.26 7.36
CA CYS A 56 0.20 2.84 6.11
C CYS A 56 -0.21 3.66 4.88
N SER A 57 -1.06 4.68 5.04
CA SER A 57 -1.56 5.51 3.94
C SER A 57 -0.90 6.88 3.85
N ALA A 58 -0.86 7.43 2.63
CA ALA A 58 -0.47 8.82 2.38
C ALA A 58 -1.26 9.37 1.17
N PRO A 59 -1.34 10.70 0.95
CA PRO A 59 -1.96 11.25 -0.26
C PRO A 59 -1.40 10.62 -1.54
N ALA A 60 -2.29 10.31 -2.49
CA ALA A 60 -1.90 9.86 -3.82
C ALA A 60 -1.30 11.04 -4.57
N GLY A 61 0.03 11.17 -4.48
CA GLY A 61 0.81 12.14 -5.19
C GLY A 61 2.28 11.74 -5.14
N PHE A 62 2.98 11.94 -6.26
CA PHE A 62 4.40 12.21 -6.19
C PHE A 62 4.49 13.61 -5.59
N GLY A 63 5.29 13.82 -4.54
CA GLY A 63 5.41 15.15 -3.93
C GLY A 63 5.73 16.23 -4.97
N ASP A 64 5.54 17.49 -4.61
CA ASP A 64 5.88 18.59 -5.51
C ASP A 64 7.31 18.41 -6.01
N ARG A 65 7.52 18.44 -7.34
CA ARG A 65 8.87 18.34 -7.92
C ARG A 65 9.51 19.73 -7.85
N THR A 66 9.80 20.20 -6.64
CA THR A 66 10.60 21.42 -6.39
C THR A 66 12.08 21.07 -6.31
#